data_AF-A0A0P7DG01-F1
#
_entry.id   AF-A0A0P7DG01-F1
#
_cell.length_a   1.000
_cell.length_b   1.000
_cell.length_c   1.000
_cell.angle_alpha   90.00
_cell.angle_beta   90.00
_cell.angle_gamma   90.00
#
_symmetry.space_group_name_H-M   'P 1'
#
loop_
_entity.id
_entity.type
_entity.pdbx_description
1 polymer ?
#
loop_
_entity_poly.entity_id
_entity_poly.type
_entity_poly.pdbx_seq_one_letter_code
_entity_poly.pdbx_strand_id
1 'polypeptide(L)'
;MARGSHMTSRYGGLDGSFAAQLEQFAEAAKESMDLTFREVVIMVGRRLVTMSPVGNPDLWKVNVEAQGSAEEQIAAYNAKAAAINASITSNQANYTKSGNLKGGLRLRKPLTKREQRENFGFGVRRVGQGYVGGRFRSNWQLTTGVPAAGEIEEIESAGETLDRLLLAAGDLTAGEVAYIVNSLPYAIPLEYGHSSQAPAGMVRVTVADFQRIVEEAIRIHRV
;
A
#
# COMPACT_ATOMS: atom_id res chain seq x y z
N MET A 1 -68.05 1.74 41.60
CA MET A 1 -66.59 1.92 41.59
C MET A 1 -66.13 2.19 40.16
N ALA A 2 -65.83 3.45 39.83
CA ALA A 2 -65.36 3.84 38.49
C ALA A 2 -63.83 3.67 38.41
N ARG A 3 -63.36 2.60 37.77
CA ARG A 3 -61.92 2.28 37.58
C ARG A 3 -61.34 2.82 36.25
N GLY A 4 -62.01 3.77 35.59
CA GLY A 4 -61.62 4.24 34.24
C GLY A 4 -60.75 5.50 34.18
N SER A 5 -60.65 6.29 35.26
CA SER A 5 -60.06 7.65 35.20
C SER A 5 -58.56 7.70 35.55
N HIS A 6 -58.02 6.64 36.15
CA HIS A 6 -56.71 6.70 36.80
C HIS A 6 -55.52 6.49 35.86
N MET A 7 -55.72 5.90 34.67
CA MET A 7 -54.68 5.73 33.65
C MET A 7 -54.52 7.01 32.82
N THR A 8 -55.62 7.64 32.41
CA THR A 8 -55.62 8.84 31.59
C THR A 8 -54.98 10.04 32.32
N SER A 9 -55.14 10.15 33.65
CA SER A 9 -54.49 11.22 34.43
C SER A 9 -53.00 10.95 34.72
N ARG A 10 -52.54 9.70 34.64
CA ARG A 10 -51.16 9.30 34.99
C ARG A 10 -50.25 9.29 33.76
N TYR A 11 -50.81 9.06 32.58
CA TYR A 11 -50.08 8.93 31.32
C TYR A 11 -50.51 9.92 30.22
N GLY A 12 -51.56 10.72 30.40
CA GLY A 12 -52.07 11.63 29.37
C GLY A 12 -51.12 12.77 28.94
N GLY A 13 -50.00 12.98 29.63
CA GLY A 13 -48.89 13.85 29.20
C GLY A 13 -47.65 13.10 28.70
N LEU A 14 -47.65 11.75 28.79
CA LEU A 14 -46.56 10.88 28.40
C LEU A 14 -46.69 10.38 26.95
N ASP A 15 -47.85 10.50 26.31
CA ASP A 15 -48.04 10.12 24.90
C ASP A 15 -47.07 10.87 23.96
N GLY A 16 -46.81 12.14 24.24
CA GLY A 16 -45.79 12.93 23.54
C GLY A 16 -44.36 12.44 23.82
N SER A 17 -44.08 11.89 25.01
CA SER A 17 -42.76 11.35 25.36
C SER A 17 -42.49 9.95 24.77
N PHE A 18 -43.51 9.09 24.68
CA PHE A 18 -43.39 7.77 24.07
C PHE A 18 -43.26 7.87 22.54
N ALA A 19 -44.14 8.64 21.89
CA ALA A 19 -44.05 8.87 20.45
C ALA A 19 -42.73 9.57 20.06
N ALA A 20 -42.28 10.58 20.85
CA ALA A 20 -41.00 11.22 20.60
C ALA A 20 -39.80 10.27 20.79
N GLN A 21 -39.85 9.33 21.73
CA GLN A 21 -38.79 8.31 21.87
C GLN A 21 -38.73 7.38 20.66
N LEU A 22 -39.89 6.98 20.11
CA LEU A 22 -39.93 6.17 18.89
C LEU A 22 -39.40 6.94 17.67
N GLU A 23 -39.72 8.23 17.56
CA GLU A 23 -39.20 9.09 16.51
C GLU A 23 -37.68 9.27 16.61
N GLN A 24 -37.15 9.53 17.81
CA GLN A 24 -35.71 9.59 18.06
C GLN A 24 -35.00 8.28 17.70
N PHE A 25 -35.60 7.13 18.07
CA PHE A 25 -35.05 5.83 17.71
C PHE A 25 -35.03 5.61 16.20
N ALA A 26 -36.09 6.02 15.48
CA ALA A 26 -36.15 5.93 14.04
C ALA A 26 -35.09 6.80 13.34
N GLU A 27 -34.87 8.03 13.82
CA GLU A 27 -33.83 8.91 13.29
C GLU A 27 -32.43 8.38 13.58
N ALA A 28 -32.17 7.91 14.81
CA ALA A 28 -30.88 7.30 15.17
C ALA A 28 -30.58 6.04 14.33
N ALA A 29 -31.60 5.23 14.03
CA ALA A 29 -31.45 4.06 13.17
C ALA A 29 -31.08 4.45 11.73
N LYS A 30 -31.73 5.47 11.16
CA LYS A 30 -31.40 5.97 9.81
C LYS A 30 -29.98 6.52 9.75
N GLU A 31 -29.60 7.34 10.73
CA GLU A 31 -28.25 7.91 10.81
C GLU A 31 -27.19 6.81 10.92
N SER A 32 -27.42 5.81 11.78
CA SER A 32 -26.52 4.65 11.91
C SER A 32 -26.41 3.85 10.60
N MET A 33 -27.50 3.71 9.84
CA MET A 33 -27.47 3.06 8.52
C MET A 33 -26.61 3.83 7.52
N ASP A 34 -26.76 5.16 7.44
CA ASP A 34 -25.96 6.01 6.56
C ASP A 34 -24.48 5.95 6.92
N LEU A 35 -24.16 6.10 8.22
CA LEU A 35 -22.78 6.03 8.70
C LEU A 35 -22.14 4.67 8.44
N THR A 36 -22.87 3.58 8.69
CA THR A 36 -22.40 2.22 8.40
C THR A 36 -22.12 2.04 6.91
N PHE A 37 -23.01 2.53 6.04
CA PHE A 37 -22.82 2.44 4.60
C PHE A 37 -21.55 3.18 4.14
N ARG A 38 -21.37 4.43 4.62
CA ARG A 38 -20.17 5.23 4.35
C ARG A 38 -18.91 4.51 4.80
N GLU A 39 -18.91 3.98 6.02
CA GLU A 39 -17.75 3.30 6.60
C GLU A 39 -17.39 2.04 5.81
N VAL A 40 -18.36 1.22 5.38
CA VAL A 40 -18.09 0.06 4.50
C VAL A 40 -17.39 0.50 3.21
N VAL A 41 -17.91 1.54 2.54
CA VAL A 41 -17.33 2.05 1.29
C VAL A 41 -15.91 2.58 1.52
N ILE A 42 -15.69 3.33 2.60
CA ILE A 42 -14.37 3.86 2.98
C ILE A 42 -13.39 2.72 3.26
N MET A 43 -13.79 1.70 4.01
CA MET A 43 -12.92 0.56 4.33
C MET A 43 -12.55 -0.27 3.09
N VAL A 44 -13.51 -0.49 2.17
CA VAL A 44 -13.24 -1.12 0.86
C VAL A 44 -12.24 -0.27 0.07
N GLY A 45 -12.51 1.02 -0.09
CA GLY A 45 -11.62 1.95 -0.80
C GLY A 45 -10.22 1.98 -0.20
N ARG A 46 -10.13 2.05 1.13
CA ARG A 46 -8.85 2.04 1.86
C ARG A 46 -8.05 0.78 1.59
N ARG A 47 -8.70 -0.38 1.58
CA ARG A 47 -8.03 -1.65 1.32
C ARG A 47 -7.51 -1.72 -0.11
N LEU A 48 -8.31 -1.30 -1.09
CA LEU A 48 -7.90 -1.23 -2.49
C LEU A 48 -6.68 -0.33 -2.69
N VAL A 49 -6.71 0.89 -2.12
CA VAL A 49 -5.60 1.86 -2.21
C VAL A 49 -4.34 1.32 -1.53
N THR A 50 -4.47 0.73 -0.33
CA THR A 50 -3.32 0.23 0.45
C THR A 50 -2.66 -0.98 -0.20
N MET A 51 -3.45 -1.88 -0.80
CA MET A 51 -2.93 -3.07 -1.48
C MET A 51 -2.38 -2.77 -2.87
N SER A 52 -2.71 -1.61 -3.44
CA SER A 52 -2.38 -1.29 -4.82
C SER A 52 -0.88 -1.13 -5.03
N PRO A 53 -0.30 -1.79 -6.05
CA PRO A 53 1.11 -1.64 -6.34
C PRO A 53 1.44 -0.23 -6.81
N VAL A 54 2.62 0.23 -6.43
CA VAL A 54 3.18 1.49 -6.95
C VAL A 54 4.23 1.27 -8.03
N GLY A 55 4.74 0.04 -8.18
CA GLY A 55 5.89 -0.25 -9.03
C GLY A 55 7.19 0.17 -8.35
N ASN A 56 8.21 -0.68 -8.45
CA ASN A 56 9.55 -0.39 -7.95
C ASN A 56 10.57 -0.83 -9.02
N PRO A 57 11.20 0.12 -9.74
CA PRO A 57 12.19 -0.20 -10.77
C PRO A 57 13.34 -1.05 -10.27
N ASP A 58 13.73 -0.95 -9.00
CA ASP A 58 14.84 -1.75 -8.46
C ASP A 58 14.54 -3.25 -8.47
N LEU A 59 13.26 -3.63 -8.48
CA LEU A 59 12.81 -5.02 -8.53
C LEU A 59 12.53 -5.51 -9.96
N TRP A 60 12.68 -4.66 -10.98
CA TRP A 60 12.49 -5.09 -12.35
C TRP A 60 13.60 -6.04 -12.77
N LYS A 61 13.23 -7.11 -13.46
CA LYS A 61 14.14 -8.20 -13.86
C LYS A 61 15.47 -7.69 -14.43
N VAL A 62 15.43 -6.73 -15.36
CA VAL A 62 16.63 -6.13 -15.98
C VAL A 62 17.55 -5.46 -14.96
N ASN A 63 16.99 -4.76 -13.97
CA ASN A 63 17.77 -4.10 -12.93
C ASN A 63 18.32 -5.12 -11.94
N VAL A 64 17.52 -6.11 -11.53
CA VAL A 64 17.95 -7.20 -10.64
C VAL A 64 19.09 -8.01 -11.27
N GLU A 65 18.95 -8.42 -12.54
CA GLU A 65 19.99 -9.14 -13.28
C GLU A 65 21.27 -8.30 -13.43
N ALA A 66 21.14 -7.00 -13.70
CA ALA A 66 22.28 -6.11 -13.79
C ALA A 66 23.01 -5.95 -12.44
N GLN A 67 22.27 -5.89 -11.32
CA GLN A 67 22.87 -5.86 -9.99
C GLN A 67 23.57 -7.18 -9.66
N GLY A 68 22.92 -8.33 -9.93
CA GLY A 68 23.54 -9.64 -9.70
C GLY A 68 24.82 -9.83 -10.51
N SER A 69 24.81 -9.46 -11.80
CA SER A 69 26.02 -9.50 -12.63
C SER A 69 27.12 -8.56 -12.12
N ALA A 70 26.78 -7.38 -11.60
CA ALA A 70 27.77 -6.47 -11.02
C ALA A 70 28.35 -7.04 -9.72
N GLU A 71 27.54 -7.65 -8.86
CA GLU A 71 27.97 -8.30 -7.62
C GLU A 71 28.95 -9.45 -7.89
N GLU A 72 28.67 -10.29 -8.88
CA GLU A 72 29.56 -11.39 -9.29
C GLU A 72 30.92 -10.87 -9.76
N GLN A 73 30.93 -9.81 -10.57
CA GLN A 73 32.18 -9.20 -11.08
C GLN A 73 33.00 -8.55 -9.96
N ILE A 74 32.34 -7.88 -9.01
CA ILE A 74 32.98 -7.31 -7.82
C ILE A 74 33.57 -8.43 -6.94
N ALA A 75 32.81 -9.50 -6.72
CA ALA A 75 33.26 -10.66 -5.96
C ALA A 75 34.48 -11.32 -6.62
N ALA A 76 34.45 -11.51 -7.94
CA ALA A 76 35.59 -12.06 -8.69
C ALA A 76 36.84 -11.17 -8.58
N TYR A 77 36.69 -9.84 -8.67
CA TYR A 77 37.80 -8.91 -8.47
C TYR A 77 38.38 -9.02 -7.06
N ASN A 78 37.52 -8.99 -6.03
CA ASN A 78 37.96 -9.03 -4.63
C ASN A 78 38.61 -10.37 -4.29
N ALA A 79 38.10 -11.49 -4.81
CA ALA A 79 38.70 -12.80 -4.68
C ALA A 79 40.11 -12.84 -5.31
N LYS A 80 40.28 -12.26 -6.50
CA LYS A 80 41.59 -12.14 -7.15
C LYS A 80 42.55 -11.27 -6.34
N ALA A 81 42.09 -10.15 -5.78
CA ALA A 81 42.90 -9.30 -4.91
C ALA A 81 43.34 -10.06 -3.64
N ALA A 82 42.43 -10.82 -3.03
CA ALA A 82 42.72 -11.65 -1.86
C ALA A 82 43.72 -12.77 -2.17
N ALA A 83 43.56 -13.49 -3.29
CA ALA A 83 44.50 -14.53 -3.72
C ALA A 83 45.92 -13.97 -3.96
N ILE A 84 46.02 -12.80 -4.59
CA ILE A 84 47.30 -12.11 -4.76
C ILE A 84 47.89 -11.73 -3.41
N ASN A 85 47.09 -11.15 -2.50
CA ASN A 85 47.55 -10.81 -1.16
C ASN A 85 48.04 -12.04 -0.39
N ALA A 86 47.31 -13.17 -0.46
CA ALA A 86 47.69 -14.42 0.18
C ALA A 86 49.06 -14.91 -0.32
N SER A 87 49.31 -14.87 -1.63
CA SER A 87 50.61 -15.23 -2.22
C SER A 87 51.75 -14.30 -1.79
N ILE A 88 51.49 -13.01 -1.63
CA ILE A 88 52.46 -12.04 -1.12
C ILE A 88 52.80 -12.34 0.34
N THR A 89 51.77 -12.62 1.15
CA THR A 89 51.94 -12.83 2.59
C THR A 89 52.50 -14.20 2.95
N SER A 90 52.26 -15.23 2.15
CA SER A 90 52.76 -16.59 2.41
C SER A 90 54.25 -16.76 2.10
N ASN A 91 54.85 -15.85 1.33
CA ASN A 91 56.26 -15.92 0.97
C ASN A 91 57.12 -15.08 1.93
N GLN A 92 57.82 -15.76 2.85
CA GLN A 92 58.69 -15.12 3.84
C GLN A 92 59.80 -14.26 3.22
N ALA A 93 60.22 -14.56 1.98
CA ALA A 93 61.23 -13.78 1.27
C ALA A 93 60.76 -12.35 0.92
N ASN A 94 59.45 -12.07 0.97
CA ASN A 94 58.87 -10.76 0.71
C ASN A 94 59.02 -9.77 1.86
N TYR A 95 59.49 -10.22 3.03
CA TYR A 95 59.59 -9.42 4.24
C TYR A 95 61.03 -8.96 4.52
N THR A 96 61.17 -7.74 5.06
CA THR A 96 62.42 -7.24 5.63
C THR A 96 62.71 -7.92 6.96
N LYS A 97 63.93 -7.77 7.48
CA LYS A 97 64.28 -8.26 8.84
C LYS A 97 63.40 -7.66 9.94
N SER A 98 62.79 -6.50 9.70
CA SER A 98 61.86 -5.82 10.60
C SER A 98 60.39 -6.24 10.44
N GLY A 99 60.07 -7.19 9.55
CA GLY A 99 58.71 -7.70 9.35
C GLY A 99 57.82 -6.86 8.42
N ASN A 100 58.37 -5.83 7.77
CA ASN A 100 57.64 -5.03 6.77
C ASN A 100 57.79 -5.65 5.37
N LEU A 101 56.84 -5.40 4.47
CA LEU A 101 57.00 -5.79 3.06
C LEU A 101 58.16 -5.04 2.40
N LYS A 102 58.97 -5.74 1.60
CA LYS A 102 60.04 -5.15 0.80
C LYS A 102 59.49 -4.15 -0.22
N GLY A 103 60.30 -3.15 -0.58
CA GLY A 103 59.93 -2.10 -1.52
C GLY A 103 59.42 -2.64 -2.85
N GLY A 104 58.33 -2.07 -3.36
CA GLY A 104 57.66 -2.50 -4.59
C GLY A 104 56.51 -3.51 -4.38
N LEU A 105 56.47 -4.21 -3.24
CA LEU A 105 55.36 -5.12 -2.90
C LEU A 105 54.28 -4.39 -2.11
N ARG A 106 53.04 -4.42 -2.59
CA ARG A 106 51.88 -3.82 -1.93
C ARG A 106 50.68 -4.75 -1.99
N LEU A 107 49.95 -4.83 -0.88
CA LEU A 107 48.67 -5.53 -0.84
C LEU A 107 47.62 -4.75 -1.62
N ARG A 108 46.81 -5.48 -2.38
CA ARG A 108 45.67 -4.95 -3.13
C ARG A 108 44.51 -4.71 -2.18
N LYS A 109 43.80 -3.60 -2.39
CA LYS A 109 42.58 -3.28 -1.65
C LYS A 109 41.36 -3.84 -2.40
N PRO A 110 40.30 -4.24 -1.68
CA PRO A 110 39.00 -4.50 -2.31
C PRO A 110 38.45 -3.21 -2.91
N LEU A 111 37.54 -3.35 -3.88
CA LEU A 111 36.90 -2.19 -4.53
C LEU A 111 36.08 -1.39 -3.53
N THR A 112 36.26 -0.07 -3.55
CA THR A 112 35.40 0.89 -2.85
C THR A 112 34.03 0.98 -3.49
N LYS A 113 32.99 1.44 -2.77
CA LYS A 113 31.63 1.63 -3.32
C LYS A 113 31.61 2.52 -4.58
N ARG A 114 32.51 3.51 -4.64
CA ARG A 114 32.66 4.37 -5.82
C ARG A 114 33.20 3.57 -7.02
N GLU A 115 34.29 2.82 -6.84
CA GLU A 115 34.86 2.00 -7.90
C GLU A 115 33.92 0.87 -8.32
N GLN A 116 33.15 0.28 -7.40
CA GLN A 116 32.11 -0.70 -7.72
C GLN A 116 31.05 -0.11 -8.67
N ARG A 117 30.63 1.13 -8.41
CA ARG A 117 29.70 1.87 -9.27
C ARG A 117 30.32 2.24 -10.60
N GLU A 118 31.50 2.86 -10.60
CA GLU A 118 32.17 3.36 -11.81
C GLU A 118 32.60 2.21 -12.74
N ASN A 119 33.13 1.12 -12.18
CA ASN A 119 33.67 0.02 -12.98
C ASN A 119 32.59 -0.97 -13.42
N PHE A 120 31.58 -1.23 -12.57
CA PHE A 120 30.60 -2.31 -12.78
C PHE A 120 29.14 -1.85 -12.81
N GLY A 121 28.87 -0.56 -12.57
CA GLY A 121 27.50 -0.05 -12.52
C GLY A 121 26.70 -0.53 -11.30
N PHE A 122 27.37 -0.95 -10.23
CA PHE A 122 26.69 -1.39 -9.02
C PHE A 122 25.90 -0.24 -8.37
N GLY A 123 24.67 -0.54 -7.97
CA GLY A 123 23.69 0.41 -7.45
C GLY A 123 23.14 1.39 -8.50
N VAL A 124 23.30 1.12 -9.81
CA VAL A 124 22.75 1.95 -10.89
C VAL A 124 21.64 1.20 -11.62
N ARG A 125 20.46 1.83 -11.70
CA ARG A 125 19.34 1.32 -12.51
C ARG A 125 19.68 1.41 -14.01
N ARG A 126 19.45 0.33 -14.74
CA ARG A 126 19.53 0.26 -16.20
C ARG A 126 18.29 0.84 -16.86
N VAL A 127 17.12 0.61 -16.24
CA VAL A 127 15.81 1.04 -16.72
C VAL A 127 14.99 1.66 -15.60
N GLY A 128 13.97 2.47 -15.95
CA GLY A 128 13.11 3.13 -14.97
C GLY A 128 13.80 4.28 -14.22
N GLN A 129 14.82 4.89 -14.83
CA GLN A 129 15.38 6.14 -14.33
C GLN A 129 14.30 7.23 -14.37
N GLY A 130 14.09 7.93 -13.25
CA GLY A 130 13.02 8.91 -13.12
C GLY A 130 11.60 8.35 -13.06
N TYR A 131 11.41 7.02 -13.00
CA TYR A 131 10.08 6.44 -12.86
C TYR A 131 9.45 6.84 -11.52
N VAL A 132 8.24 7.41 -11.60
CA VAL A 132 7.41 7.73 -10.43
C VAL A 132 6.31 6.68 -10.34
N GLY A 133 6.34 5.91 -9.25
CA GLY A 133 5.35 4.90 -8.98
C GLY A 133 4.08 5.47 -8.37
N GLY A 134 2.94 4.78 -8.58
CA GLY A 134 1.69 5.09 -7.87
C GLY A 134 0.50 5.48 -8.72
N ARG A 135 0.64 5.65 -10.05
CA ARG A 135 -0.49 5.96 -10.95
C ARG A 135 -1.65 4.96 -10.81
N PHE A 136 -1.35 3.67 -10.63
CA PHE A 136 -2.38 2.66 -10.42
C PHE A 136 -3.21 2.93 -9.16
N ARG A 137 -2.54 3.21 -8.05
CA ARG A 137 -3.17 3.52 -6.77
C ARG A 137 -4.00 4.80 -6.85
N SER A 138 -3.49 5.86 -7.48
CA SER A 138 -4.22 7.13 -7.58
C SER A 138 -5.48 7.04 -8.42
N ASN A 139 -5.59 6.05 -9.31
CA ASN A 139 -6.73 5.89 -10.20
C ASN A 139 -7.96 5.21 -9.58
N TRP A 140 -7.93 4.86 -8.28
CA TRP A 140 -9.16 4.49 -7.58
C TRP A 140 -10.06 5.72 -7.44
N GLN A 141 -11.24 5.64 -8.04
CA GLN A 141 -12.23 6.72 -8.09
C GLN A 141 -13.54 6.24 -7.47
N LEU A 142 -14.07 7.01 -6.51
CA LEU A 142 -15.37 6.79 -5.89
C LEU A 142 -16.39 7.78 -6.44
N THR A 143 -17.54 7.28 -6.86
CA THR A 143 -18.66 8.04 -7.44
C THR A 143 -19.99 7.44 -7.02
N THR A 144 -21.05 8.23 -6.99
CA THR A 144 -22.41 7.78 -6.63
C THR A 144 -23.31 7.72 -7.86
N GLY A 145 -24.11 6.66 -8.00
CA GLY A 145 -25.11 6.50 -9.07
C GLY A 145 -24.54 6.09 -10.44
N VAL A 146 -23.43 6.69 -10.88
CA VAL A 146 -22.75 6.38 -12.15
C VAL A 146 -21.25 6.21 -11.90
N PRO A 147 -20.59 5.19 -12.50
CA PRO A 147 -19.14 5.01 -12.34
C PRO A 147 -18.35 6.15 -12.99
N ALA A 148 -17.23 6.52 -12.36
CA ALA A 148 -16.28 7.46 -12.94
C ALA A 148 -15.79 6.99 -14.32
N ALA A 149 -15.70 7.92 -15.27
CA ALA A 149 -15.18 7.68 -16.60
C ALA A 149 -13.72 8.16 -16.71
N GLY A 150 -12.91 7.42 -17.47
CA GLY A 150 -11.54 7.80 -17.78
C GLY A 150 -10.52 7.50 -16.69
N GLU A 151 -9.31 8.02 -16.89
CA GLU A 151 -8.13 7.83 -16.07
C GLU A 151 -7.71 9.17 -15.44
N ILE A 152 -7.08 9.11 -14.27
CA ILE A 152 -6.42 10.25 -13.63
C ILE A 152 -4.93 10.20 -14.00
N GLU A 153 -4.43 11.24 -14.67
CA GLU A 153 -3.01 11.32 -15.02
C GLU A 153 -2.12 11.67 -13.83
N GLU A 154 -2.66 12.44 -12.88
CA GLU A 154 -1.93 12.87 -11.71
C GLU A 154 -1.62 11.70 -10.75
N ILE A 155 -0.37 11.68 -10.26
CA ILE A 155 0.09 10.68 -9.31
C ILE A 155 -0.02 11.26 -7.91
N GLU A 156 -1.03 10.78 -7.19
CA GLU A 156 -1.27 11.08 -5.79
C GLU A 156 -0.49 10.11 -4.87
N SER A 157 -0.10 10.60 -3.71
CA SER A 157 0.29 9.77 -2.57
C SER A 157 -0.90 8.91 -2.10
N ALA A 158 -0.61 7.89 -1.30
CA ALA A 158 -1.68 7.07 -0.72
C ALA A 158 -2.63 7.91 0.15
N GLY A 159 -2.11 8.90 0.89
CA GLY A 159 -2.91 9.78 1.73
C GLY A 159 -3.87 10.63 0.90
N GLU A 160 -3.36 11.31 -0.13
CA GLU A 160 -4.18 12.16 -1.02
C GLU A 160 -5.30 11.37 -1.71
N THR A 161 -5.02 10.17 -2.20
CA THR A 161 -6.05 9.29 -2.77
C THR A 161 -7.10 8.91 -1.73
N LEU A 162 -6.70 8.58 -0.50
CA LEU A 162 -7.64 8.25 0.57
C LEU A 162 -8.50 9.45 0.96
N ASP A 163 -7.92 10.64 1.07
CA ASP A 163 -8.64 11.86 1.42
C ASP A 163 -9.71 12.19 0.37
N ARG A 164 -9.38 12.03 -0.93
CA ARG A 164 -10.34 12.18 -2.03
C ARG A 164 -11.48 11.17 -1.95
N LEU A 165 -11.18 9.90 -1.66
CA LEU A 165 -12.22 8.88 -1.47
C LEU A 165 -13.09 9.18 -0.23
N LEU A 166 -12.49 9.68 0.85
CA LEU A 166 -13.21 10.02 2.08
C LEU A 166 -14.20 11.17 1.86
N LEU A 167 -13.76 12.20 1.12
CA LEU A 167 -14.62 13.31 0.71
C LEU A 167 -15.80 12.83 -0.14
N ALA A 168 -15.54 12.00 -1.16
CA ALA A 168 -16.59 11.44 -2.01
C ALA A 168 -17.57 10.52 -1.25
N ALA A 169 -17.09 9.82 -0.22
CA ALA A 169 -17.94 8.95 0.60
C ALA A 169 -18.84 9.74 1.57
N GLY A 170 -18.44 10.94 1.98
CA GLY A 170 -19.20 11.77 2.93
C GLY A 170 -20.62 12.10 2.48
N ASP A 171 -20.84 12.16 1.17
CA ASP A 171 -22.13 12.51 0.56
C ASP A 171 -23.06 11.30 0.38
N LEU A 172 -22.61 10.08 0.68
CA LEU A 172 -23.39 8.86 0.47
C LEU A 172 -24.54 8.73 1.47
N THR A 173 -25.68 8.24 1.01
CA THR A 173 -26.82 7.84 1.83
C THR A 173 -27.22 6.40 1.58
N ALA A 174 -27.75 5.74 2.61
CA ALA A 174 -28.18 4.35 2.50
C ALA A 174 -29.29 4.21 1.44
N GLY A 175 -29.11 3.27 0.53
CA GLY A 175 -30.01 3.04 -0.62
C GLY A 175 -29.43 3.55 -1.95
N GLU A 176 -28.38 4.38 -1.91
CA GLU A 176 -27.61 4.74 -3.09
C GLU A 176 -26.62 3.65 -3.50
N VAL A 177 -26.10 3.75 -4.73
CA VAL A 177 -25.07 2.85 -5.26
C VAL A 177 -23.75 3.60 -5.35
N ALA A 178 -22.75 3.12 -4.60
CA ALA A 178 -21.37 3.60 -4.67
C ALA A 178 -20.55 2.77 -5.67
N TYR A 179 -19.85 3.45 -6.57
CA TYR A 179 -18.94 2.85 -7.54
C TYR A 179 -17.50 3.19 -7.18
N ILE A 180 -16.69 2.16 -6.89
CA ILE A 180 -15.24 2.29 -6.78
C ILE A 180 -14.62 1.64 -8.01
N VAL A 181 -13.99 2.46 -8.87
CA VAL A 181 -13.48 2.00 -10.17
C VAL A 181 -12.01 2.36 -10.37
N ASN A 182 -11.35 1.57 -11.21
CA ASN A 182 -10.02 1.84 -11.74
C ASN A 182 -10.01 1.47 -13.22
N SER A 183 -9.97 2.48 -14.09
CA SER A 183 -10.17 2.32 -15.54
C SER A 183 -8.88 2.06 -16.30
N LEU A 184 -7.75 1.89 -15.62
CA LEU A 184 -6.46 1.70 -16.25
C LEU A 184 -6.42 0.40 -17.06
N PRO A 185 -5.91 0.39 -18.31
CA PRO A 185 -5.87 -0.80 -19.17
C PRO A 185 -5.14 -1.99 -18.54
N TYR A 186 -4.22 -1.72 -17.63
CA TYR A 186 -3.42 -2.74 -16.94
C TYR A 186 -3.98 -3.14 -15.57
N ALA A 187 -5.17 -2.65 -15.16
CA ALA A 187 -5.80 -3.02 -13.89
C ALA A 187 -6.08 -4.52 -13.77
N ILE A 188 -6.62 -5.13 -14.84
CA ILE A 188 -6.92 -6.57 -14.90
C ILE A 188 -5.63 -7.40 -14.76
N PRO A 189 -4.56 -7.18 -15.56
CA PRO A 189 -3.29 -7.86 -15.33
C PRO A 189 -2.78 -7.79 -13.89
N LEU A 190 -2.83 -6.61 -13.26
CA LEU A 190 -2.39 -6.44 -11.86
C LEU A 190 -3.25 -7.24 -10.88
N GLU A 191 -4.57 -7.26 -11.10
CA GLU A 191 -5.51 -8.04 -10.29
C GLU A 191 -5.25 -9.54 -10.37
N TYR A 192 -4.78 -10.05 -11.52
CA TYR A 192 -4.58 -11.48 -11.79
C TYR A 192 -3.11 -11.93 -11.75
N GLY A 193 -2.25 -11.24 -10.99
CA GLY A 193 -0.93 -11.76 -10.60
C GLY A 193 0.26 -11.22 -11.38
N HIS A 194 0.09 -10.20 -12.23
CA HIS A 194 1.23 -9.49 -12.84
C HIS A 194 1.95 -8.55 -11.84
N SER A 195 1.41 -8.39 -10.63
CA SER A 195 2.05 -7.63 -9.55
C SER A 195 2.72 -8.57 -8.55
N SER A 196 4.02 -8.38 -8.31
CA SER A 196 4.71 -9.03 -7.19
C SER A 196 4.33 -8.45 -5.82
N GLN A 197 3.81 -7.21 -5.77
CA GLN A 197 3.35 -6.57 -4.54
C GLN A 197 1.93 -7.01 -4.16
N ALA A 198 1.11 -7.40 -5.14
CA ALA A 198 -0.28 -7.84 -4.94
C ALA A 198 -0.59 -9.11 -5.77
N PRO A 199 0.10 -10.23 -5.53
CA PRO A 199 -0.01 -11.43 -6.37
C PRO A 199 -1.40 -12.09 -6.30
N ALA A 200 -2.11 -11.94 -5.19
CA ALA A 200 -3.46 -12.44 -5.00
C ALA A 200 -4.56 -11.50 -5.54
N GLY A 201 -4.17 -10.34 -6.10
CA GLY A 201 -5.09 -9.28 -6.47
C GLY A 201 -5.52 -8.40 -5.30
N MET A 202 -6.05 -7.21 -5.61
CA MET A 202 -6.53 -6.25 -4.64
C MET A 202 -8.04 -6.43 -4.44
N VAL A 203 -8.78 -6.56 -5.54
CA VAL A 203 -10.24 -6.66 -5.53
C VAL A 203 -10.67 -8.00 -4.98
N ARG A 204 -10.10 -9.12 -5.46
CA ARG A 204 -10.46 -10.47 -4.99
C ARG A 204 -10.22 -10.65 -3.50
N VAL A 205 -9.09 -10.17 -3.00
CA VAL A 205 -8.78 -10.22 -1.57
C VAL A 205 -9.74 -9.33 -0.78
N THR A 206 -10.12 -8.17 -1.30
CA THR A 206 -11.09 -7.29 -0.64
C THR A 206 -12.49 -7.90 -0.62
N VAL A 207 -12.90 -8.57 -1.70
CA VAL A 207 -14.18 -9.31 -1.79
C VAL A 207 -14.20 -10.48 -0.81
N ALA A 208 -13.12 -11.24 -0.70
CA ALA A 208 -13.01 -12.33 0.27
C ALA A 208 -13.14 -11.83 1.73
N ASP A 209 -12.68 -10.61 2.00
CA ASP A 209 -12.77 -9.95 3.31
C ASP A 209 -14.05 -9.15 3.51
N PHE A 210 -14.95 -9.08 2.53
CA PHE A 210 -16.06 -8.12 2.52
C PHE A 210 -17.00 -8.29 3.72
N GLN A 211 -17.33 -9.53 4.08
CA GLN A 211 -18.18 -9.81 5.25
C GLN A 211 -17.58 -9.25 6.55
N ARG A 212 -16.26 -9.43 6.73
CA ARG A 212 -15.54 -8.91 7.90
C ARG A 212 -15.56 -7.38 7.93
N ILE A 213 -15.41 -6.74 6.77
CA ILE A 213 -15.48 -5.27 6.63
C ILE A 213 -16.87 -4.77 7.08
N VAL A 214 -17.95 -5.40 6.61
CA VAL A 214 -19.32 -5.03 6.98
C VAL A 214 -19.55 -5.18 8.49
N GLU A 215 -19.12 -6.29 9.08
CA GLU A 215 -19.26 -6.52 10.52
C GLU A 215 -18.47 -5.52 11.38
N GLU A 216 -17.31 -5.07 10.89
CA GLU A 216 -16.49 -4.05 11.53
C GLU A 216 -17.18 -2.69 11.49
N ALA A 217 -17.68 -2.27 10.32
CA ALA A 217 -18.44 -1.03 10.16
C ALA A 217 -19.71 -0.99 11.05
N ILE A 218 -20.48 -2.09 11.07
CA ILE A 218 -21.66 -2.21 11.94
C ILE A 218 -21.27 -2.07 13.41
N ARG A 219 -20.11 -2.60 13.81
CA ARG A 219 -19.63 -2.52 15.20
C ARG A 219 -19.27 -1.09 15.61
N ILE A 220 -18.72 -0.31 14.69
CA ILE A 220 -18.32 1.09 14.93
C ILE A 220 -19.55 1.97 15.18
N HIS A 221 -20.63 1.76 14.41
CA HIS A 221 -21.82 2.63 14.41
C HIS A 221 -23.03 2.04 15.13
N ARG A 222 -22.82 1.17 16.12
CA ARG A 222 -23.92 0.62 16.94
C ARG A 222 -24.59 1.73 17.74
N VAL A 223 -25.92 1.77 17.68
CA VAL A 223 -26.83 2.60 18.48
C VAL A 223 -27.68 1.73 19.40
#